data_AF-A0A962N610-F1
#
_entry.id   AF-A0A962N610-F1
#
_cell.length_a   1.000
_cell.length_b   1.000
_cell.length_c   1.000
_cell.angle_alpha   90.00
_cell.angle_beta   90.00
_cell.angle_gamma   90.00
#
_symmetry.space_group_name_H-M   'P 1'
#
loop_
_entity.id
_entity.type
_entity.pdbx_description
1 polymer ?
#
loop_
_entity_poly.entity_id
_entity_poly.type
_entity_poly.pdbx_seq_one_letter_code
_entity_poly.pdbx_strand_id
1 'polypeptide(L)'
;MTEAPPPLIFGASSQVGQALLARMTREGMAAHAVSRQPQTDTPPIRWHQGNFHSALPATPCAVSLGPLLPFADWLRRQPSQTIERVIAVSSLSLRHKRDSVSAQERHTASLLAEGEAQLRALAEQRGIRLTVLRPAMLYGLGRDQTIAHSLRLAQRRGWMIIPVPAPGARQPLHLDDLADALLQCLRGAACGATLELGGGEVLPMQQLLQRIASAVPRCRVVRVPAWPLRQLAMLSARLSVSADGLAAALARSRQDQLPDETLTRTLLDWHPRAFEPGGGATA
;
A
#
# COMPACT_ATOMS: atom_id res chain seq x y z
N MET A 1 -32.32 -5.39 14.36
CA MET A 1 -30.85 -5.37 14.42
C MET A 1 -30.42 -3.96 14.06
N THR A 2 -29.91 -3.20 15.01
CA THR A 2 -29.45 -1.83 14.75
C THR A 2 -28.20 -1.90 13.89
N GLU A 3 -28.28 -1.39 12.66
CA GLU A 3 -27.14 -1.37 11.74
C GLU A 3 -26.00 -0.57 12.37
N ALA A 4 -24.78 -1.11 12.35
CA ALA A 4 -23.62 -0.43 12.93
C ALA A 4 -23.38 0.89 12.17
N PRO A 5 -23.05 1.99 12.86
CA PRO A 5 -22.80 3.27 12.21
C PRO A 5 -21.67 3.14 11.17
N PRO A 6 -21.80 3.80 10.00
CA PRO A 6 -20.84 3.68 8.91
C PRO A 6 -19.45 4.18 9.34
N PRO A 7 -18.36 3.49 8.95
CA PRO A 7 -17.00 3.93 9.26
C PRO A 7 -16.63 5.19 8.49
N LEU A 8 -15.74 6.00 9.07
CA LEU A 8 -15.15 7.17 8.43
C LEU A 8 -13.84 6.77 7.74
N ILE A 9 -13.75 6.93 6.41
CA ILE A 9 -12.62 6.47 5.60
C ILE A 9 -11.85 7.68 5.06
N PHE A 10 -10.65 7.89 5.59
CA PHE A 10 -9.69 8.85 5.06
C PHE A 10 -8.87 8.24 3.93
N GLY A 11 -8.57 9.05 2.91
CA GLY A 11 -7.88 8.55 1.71
C GLY A 11 -8.78 7.69 0.83
N ALA A 12 -10.10 7.87 0.93
CA ALA A 12 -11.10 7.11 0.18
C ALA A 12 -10.99 7.29 -1.35
N SER A 13 -10.46 8.42 -1.82
CA SER A 13 -10.19 8.66 -3.25
C SER A 13 -8.85 8.08 -3.75
N SER A 14 -8.04 7.48 -2.87
CA SER A 14 -6.81 6.76 -3.26
C SER A 14 -7.12 5.47 -4.03
N GLN A 15 -6.11 4.80 -4.59
CA GLN A 15 -6.31 3.50 -5.22
C GLN A 15 -6.84 2.43 -4.24
N VAL A 16 -6.30 2.41 -3.02
CA VAL A 16 -6.78 1.49 -1.97
C VAL A 16 -8.20 1.85 -1.57
N GLY A 17 -8.50 3.15 -1.44
CA GLY A 17 -9.83 3.64 -1.13
C GLY A 17 -10.86 3.28 -2.19
N GLN A 18 -10.55 3.46 -3.47
CA GLN A 18 -11.43 3.09 -4.58
C GLN A 18 -11.73 1.58 -4.60
N ALA A 19 -10.71 0.74 -4.39
CA ALA A 19 -10.89 -0.72 -4.29
C ALA A 19 -11.79 -1.11 -3.09
N LEU A 20 -11.53 -0.52 -1.91
CA LEU A 20 -12.34 -0.75 -0.71
C LEU A 20 -13.79 -0.31 -0.92
N LEU A 21 -14.02 0.93 -1.38
CA LEU A 21 -15.36 1.44 -1.60
C LEU A 21 -16.14 0.61 -2.64
N ALA A 22 -15.48 0.17 -3.72
CA ALA A 22 -16.11 -0.71 -4.71
C ALA A 22 -16.56 -2.06 -4.11
N ARG A 23 -15.79 -2.62 -3.17
CA ARG A 23 -16.19 -3.83 -2.44
C ARG A 23 -17.34 -3.54 -1.45
N MET A 24 -17.25 -2.44 -0.70
CA MET A 24 -18.31 -2.02 0.23
C MET A 24 -19.65 -1.80 -0.48
N THR A 25 -19.65 -1.12 -1.64
CA THR A 25 -20.87 -0.92 -2.44
C THR A 25 -21.47 -2.25 -2.90
N ARG A 26 -20.64 -3.19 -3.39
CA ARG A 26 -21.12 -4.53 -3.80
C ARG A 26 -21.74 -5.32 -2.64
N GLU A 27 -21.26 -5.11 -1.42
CA GLU A 27 -21.75 -5.78 -0.22
C GLU A 27 -22.81 -4.97 0.55
N GLY A 28 -23.26 -3.84 -0.01
CA GLY A 28 -24.27 -2.98 0.61
C GLY A 28 -23.82 -2.31 1.91
N MET A 29 -22.51 -2.27 2.20
CA MET A 29 -21.97 -1.69 3.43
C MET A 29 -21.82 -0.18 3.30
N ALA A 30 -22.51 0.58 4.14
CA ALA A 30 -22.42 2.03 4.17
C ALA A 30 -21.06 2.54 4.66
N ALA A 31 -20.63 3.71 4.16
CA ALA A 31 -19.41 4.38 4.61
C ALA A 31 -19.50 5.91 4.49
N HIS A 32 -18.76 6.61 5.35
CA HIS A 32 -18.44 8.02 5.20
C HIS A 32 -17.05 8.16 4.55
N ALA A 33 -17.02 8.45 3.25
CA ALA A 33 -15.79 8.60 2.49
C ALA A 33 -15.29 10.05 2.52
N VAL A 34 -14.00 10.28 2.83
CA VAL A 34 -13.42 11.62 2.91
C VAL A 34 -12.44 11.86 1.74
N SER A 35 -12.64 12.97 1.03
CA SER A 35 -11.74 13.43 -0.03
C SER A 35 -11.53 14.94 0.05
N ARG A 36 -10.32 15.40 -0.27
CA ARG A 36 -10.04 16.85 -0.39
C ARG A 36 -10.74 17.49 -1.59
N GLN A 37 -10.97 16.69 -2.62
CA GLN A 37 -11.67 17.09 -3.84
C GLN A 37 -13.13 16.67 -3.77
N PRO A 38 -14.06 17.44 -4.39
CA PRO A 38 -15.46 17.04 -4.47
C PRO A 38 -15.59 15.69 -5.17
N GLN A 39 -16.51 14.86 -4.67
CA GLN A 39 -16.86 13.54 -5.20
C GLN A 39 -18.38 13.42 -5.18
N THR A 40 -18.93 12.56 -6.03
CA THR A 40 -20.38 12.34 -6.12
C THR A 40 -20.78 11.20 -5.19
N ASP A 41 -21.83 11.42 -4.40
CA ASP A 41 -22.45 10.38 -3.57
C ASP A 41 -22.86 9.17 -4.42
N THR A 42 -22.52 7.99 -3.93
CA THR A 42 -22.75 6.72 -4.60
C THR A 42 -23.26 5.74 -3.54
N PRO A 43 -24.58 5.73 -3.27
CA PRO A 43 -25.16 4.90 -2.22
C PRO A 43 -24.65 3.45 -2.29
N PRO A 44 -24.26 2.83 -1.14
CA PRO A 44 -24.42 3.33 0.23
C PRO A 44 -23.25 4.23 0.73
N ILE A 45 -22.38 4.71 -0.17
CA ILE A 45 -21.23 5.57 0.14
C ILE A 45 -21.64 7.04 0.11
N ARG A 46 -21.43 7.73 1.24
CA ARG A 46 -21.61 9.17 1.38
C ARG A 46 -20.26 9.88 1.43
N TRP A 47 -20.03 10.82 0.53
CA TRP A 47 -18.80 11.58 0.44
C TRP A 47 -18.85 12.87 1.25
N HIS A 48 -17.71 13.19 1.87
CA HIS A 48 -17.47 14.43 2.59
C HIS A 48 -16.25 15.10 1.96
N GLN A 49 -16.43 16.32 1.46
CA GLN A 49 -15.31 17.14 1.04
C GLN A 49 -14.58 17.67 2.28
N GLY A 50 -13.38 17.18 2.52
CA GLY A 50 -12.63 17.55 3.71
C GLY A 50 -11.23 16.94 3.81
N ASN A 51 -10.59 17.25 4.93
CA ASN A 51 -9.28 16.75 5.32
C ASN A 51 -9.25 16.47 6.83
N PHE A 52 -8.06 16.20 7.39
CA PHE A 52 -7.82 15.93 8.81
C PHE A 52 -8.15 17.09 9.79
N HIS A 53 -8.63 18.22 9.29
CA HIS A 53 -9.07 19.38 10.09
C HIS A 53 -10.54 19.74 9.84
N SER A 54 -11.21 19.04 8.93
CA SER A 54 -12.63 19.28 8.63
C SER A 54 -13.51 18.69 9.72
N ALA A 55 -14.67 19.32 9.97
CA ALA A 55 -15.74 18.72 10.75
C ALA A 55 -16.33 17.55 9.95
N LEU A 56 -16.34 16.36 10.55
CA LEU A 56 -16.78 15.11 9.92
C LEU A 56 -17.77 14.40 10.85
N PRO A 57 -18.63 13.51 10.32
CA PRO A 57 -19.58 12.78 11.15
C PRO A 57 -18.88 11.97 12.25
N ALA A 58 -19.47 11.99 13.45
CA ALA A 58 -19.02 11.14 14.54
C ALA A 58 -19.35 9.66 14.24
N THR A 59 -18.37 8.79 14.40
CA THR A 59 -18.53 7.34 14.21
C THR A 59 -17.50 6.58 15.04
N PRO A 60 -17.85 5.43 15.63
CA PRO A 60 -16.93 4.63 16.46
C PRO A 60 -15.76 4.01 15.67
N CYS A 61 -15.79 4.03 14.34
CA CYS A 61 -14.76 3.39 13.51
C CYS A 61 -14.17 4.34 12.48
N ALA A 62 -12.84 4.48 12.49
CA ALA A 62 -12.09 5.27 11.51
C ALA A 62 -11.08 4.41 10.75
N VAL A 63 -10.95 4.66 9.44
CA VAL A 63 -9.98 4.00 8.56
C VAL A 63 -9.05 5.04 7.96
N SER A 64 -7.74 4.80 8.04
CA SER A 64 -6.73 5.61 7.37
C SER A 64 -6.08 4.86 6.22
N LEU A 65 -6.36 5.32 5.00
CA LEU A 65 -5.72 4.87 3.76
C LEU A 65 -4.71 5.91 3.24
N GLY A 66 -4.34 6.88 4.09
CA GLY A 66 -3.49 8.01 3.77
C GLY A 66 -2.33 8.17 4.76
N PRO A 67 -1.68 9.34 4.80
CA PRO A 67 -0.55 9.61 5.68
C PRO A 67 -0.91 9.38 7.16
N LEU A 68 -0.13 8.53 7.83
CA LEU A 68 -0.41 8.12 9.22
C LEU A 68 -0.21 9.25 10.24
N LEU A 69 0.81 10.09 10.06
CA LEU A 69 1.10 11.19 10.99
C LEU A 69 -0.06 12.22 11.06
N PRO A 70 -0.49 12.83 9.94
CA PRO A 70 -1.68 13.70 9.96
C PRO A 70 -2.95 13.01 10.48
N PHE A 71 -3.10 11.70 10.26
CA PHE A 71 -4.22 10.94 10.81
C PHE A 71 -4.11 10.76 12.33
N ALA A 72 -2.91 10.51 12.87
CA ALA A 72 -2.67 10.47 14.31
C ALA A 72 -2.97 11.83 14.97
N ASP A 73 -2.58 12.93 14.32
CA ASP A 73 -2.91 14.29 14.77
C ASP A 73 -4.42 14.54 14.79
N TRP A 74 -5.13 14.09 13.75
CA TRP A 74 -6.60 14.16 13.73
C TRP A 74 -7.23 13.34 14.84
N LEU A 75 -6.76 12.10 15.05
CA LEU A 75 -7.26 11.21 16.10
C LEU A 75 -7.05 11.81 17.48
N ARG A 76 -5.89 12.43 17.72
CA ARG A 76 -5.57 13.11 18.98
C ARG A 76 -6.58 14.21 19.33
N ARG A 77 -7.11 14.92 18.33
CA ARG A 77 -8.12 15.97 18.50
C ARG A 77 -9.55 15.45 18.69
N GLN A 78 -9.81 14.17 18.40
CA GLN A 78 -11.14 13.61 18.62
C GLN A 78 -11.39 13.38 20.12
N PRO A 79 -12.62 13.57 20.61
CA PRO A 79 -13.00 13.21 21.98
C PRO A 79 -12.74 11.73 22.28
N SER A 80 -12.28 11.41 23.49
CA SER A 80 -11.78 10.07 23.89
C SER A 80 -12.79 8.93 23.86
N GLN A 81 -14.05 9.19 23.49
CA GLN A 81 -15.13 8.19 23.42
C GLN A 81 -15.75 8.09 22.02
N THR A 82 -15.32 8.94 21.08
CA THR A 82 -15.92 8.97 19.73
C THR A 82 -15.38 7.86 18.84
N ILE A 83 -14.13 7.44 19.03
CA ILE A 83 -13.47 6.42 18.21
C ILE A 83 -13.10 5.23 19.09
N GLU A 84 -13.64 4.06 18.77
CA GLU A 84 -13.36 2.79 19.46
C GLU A 84 -12.45 1.86 18.65
N ARG A 85 -12.44 2.03 17.33
CA ARG A 85 -11.70 1.17 16.40
C ARG A 85 -11.01 2.01 15.34
N VAL A 86 -9.76 1.67 15.07
CA VAL A 86 -8.96 2.27 14.00
C VAL A 86 -8.38 1.18 13.14
N ILE A 87 -8.50 1.32 11.82
CA ILE A 87 -7.81 0.49 10.85
C ILE A 87 -6.88 1.40 10.05
N ALA A 88 -5.58 1.12 10.05
CA ALA A 88 -4.59 1.97 9.40
C ALA A 88 -3.77 1.17 8.38
N VAL A 89 -3.67 1.67 7.16
CA VAL A 89 -2.79 1.11 6.12
C VAL A 89 -1.45 1.84 6.15
N SER A 90 -0.40 1.11 6.51
CA SER A 90 0.99 1.53 6.51
C SER A 90 1.72 0.96 5.29
N SER A 91 2.98 0.55 5.41
CA SER A 91 3.75 -0.11 4.36
C SER A 91 4.83 -1.03 4.92
N LEU A 92 5.04 -2.17 4.26
CA LEU A 92 6.18 -3.05 4.50
C LEU A 92 7.54 -2.36 4.23
N SER A 93 7.52 -1.22 3.55
CA SER A 93 8.71 -0.37 3.33
C SER A 93 9.39 0.04 4.64
N LEU A 94 8.68 0.08 5.77
CA LEU A 94 9.24 0.41 7.08
C LEU A 94 10.41 -0.50 7.48
N ARG A 95 10.37 -1.79 7.12
CA ARG A 95 11.45 -2.75 7.39
C ARG A 95 12.64 -2.57 6.44
N HIS A 96 12.34 -2.49 5.15
CA HIS A 96 13.36 -2.64 4.10
C HIS A 96 13.97 -1.32 3.60
N LYS A 97 13.36 -0.17 3.93
CA LYS A 97 13.82 1.15 3.45
C LYS A 97 14.42 2.05 4.52
N ARG A 98 14.41 1.63 5.79
CA ARG A 98 15.05 2.35 6.89
C ARG A 98 16.53 2.62 6.61
N ASP A 99 17.21 1.63 6.05
CA ASP A 99 18.63 1.68 5.72
C ASP A 99 18.86 1.85 4.21
N SER A 100 17.86 2.39 3.47
CA SER A 100 18.01 2.63 2.04
C SER A 100 19.12 3.63 1.77
N VAL A 101 19.86 3.46 0.68
CA VAL A 101 20.83 4.45 0.21
C VAL A 101 20.17 5.78 -0.18
N SER A 102 18.87 5.76 -0.54
CA SER A 102 18.11 6.97 -0.87
C SER A 102 17.61 7.69 0.39
N ALA A 103 18.02 8.94 0.57
CA ALA A 103 17.58 9.78 1.69
C ALA A 103 16.04 9.96 1.72
N GLN A 104 15.40 10.10 0.56
CA GLN A 104 13.95 10.21 0.45
C GLN A 104 13.23 8.94 0.94
N GLU A 105 13.78 7.76 0.63
CA GLU A 105 13.22 6.49 1.11
C GLU A 105 13.37 6.35 2.62
N ARG A 106 14.53 6.74 3.18
CA ARG A 106 14.74 6.75 4.65
C ARG A 106 13.78 7.71 5.35
N HIS A 107 13.63 8.93 4.82
CA HIS A 107 12.71 9.93 5.38
C HIS A 107 11.27 9.43 5.37
N THR A 108 10.81 8.84 4.25
CA THR A 108 9.46 8.25 4.16
C THR A 108 9.27 7.11 5.17
N ALA A 109 10.26 6.22 5.33
CA ALA A 109 10.22 5.14 6.31
C ALA A 109 10.17 5.67 7.76
N SER A 110 10.89 6.76 8.05
CA SER A 110 10.86 7.43 9.35
C SER A 110 9.47 7.99 9.67
N LEU A 111 8.85 8.70 8.72
CA LEU A 111 7.49 9.25 8.91
C LEU A 111 6.44 8.15 9.12
N LEU A 112 6.57 7.02 8.41
CA LEU A 112 5.70 5.86 8.62
C LEU A 112 5.89 5.26 10.01
N ALA A 113 7.13 5.08 10.45
CA ALA A 113 7.45 4.53 11.77
C ALA A 113 6.94 5.44 12.89
N GLU A 114 7.13 6.75 12.75
CA GLU A 114 6.62 7.74 13.69
C GLU A 114 5.09 7.72 13.73
N GLY A 115 4.42 7.72 12.57
CA GLY A 115 2.97 7.66 12.49
C GLY A 115 2.38 6.40 13.12
N GLU A 116 2.97 5.23 12.88
CA GLU A 116 2.55 3.99 13.54
C GLU A 116 2.76 4.05 15.06
N ALA A 117 3.90 4.58 15.52
CA ALA A 117 4.18 4.70 16.95
C ALA A 117 3.19 5.65 17.65
N GLN A 118 2.89 6.80 17.03
CA GLN A 118 1.91 7.75 17.57
C GLN A 118 0.49 7.15 17.61
N LEU A 119 0.08 6.43 16.56
CA LEU A 119 -1.22 5.74 16.56
C LEU A 119 -1.30 4.67 17.64
N ARG A 120 -0.24 3.88 17.82
CA ARG A 120 -0.18 2.85 18.87
C ARG A 120 -0.27 3.46 20.26
N ALA A 121 0.50 4.51 20.54
CA ALA A 121 0.47 5.21 21.81
C ALA A 121 -0.92 5.81 22.11
N LEU A 122 -1.54 6.46 21.12
CA LEU A 122 -2.91 6.99 21.27
C LEU A 122 -3.93 5.87 21.50
N ALA A 123 -3.76 4.74 20.84
CA ALA A 123 -4.64 3.60 20.96
C ALA A 123 -4.56 2.96 22.35
N GLU A 124 -3.34 2.74 22.85
CA GLU A 124 -3.10 2.24 24.21
C GLU A 124 -3.66 3.20 25.28
N GLN A 125 -3.40 4.50 25.14
CA GLN A 125 -3.88 5.51 26.09
C GLN A 125 -5.41 5.58 26.18
N ARG A 126 -6.11 5.35 25.06
CA ARG A 126 -7.56 5.55 24.95
C ARG A 126 -8.36 4.25 24.87
N GLY A 127 -7.71 3.09 24.91
CA GLY A 127 -8.37 1.79 24.72
C GLY A 127 -8.93 1.58 23.31
N ILE A 128 -8.35 2.21 22.28
CA ILE A 128 -8.78 2.05 20.90
C ILE A 128 -8.25 0.72 20.36
N ARG A 129 -9.12 -0.03 19.70
CA ARG A 129 -8.72 -1.25 18.99
C ARG A 129 -8.08 -0.87 17.66
N LEU A 130 -6.75 -0.81 17.64
CA LEU A 130 -5.96 -0.44 16.47
C LEU A 130 -5.51 -1.67 15.68
N THR A 131 -5.96 -1.79 14.44
CA THR A 131 -5.43 -2.76 13.47
C THR A 131 -4.57 -2.04 12.44
N VAL A 132 -3.32 -2.50 12.25
CA VAL A 132 -2.39 -1.92 11.27
C VAL A 132 -2.11 -2.94 10.17
N LEU A 133 -2.32 -2.56 8.92
CA LEU A 133 -2.01 -3.39 7.74
C LEU A 133 -0.77 -2.83 7.06
N ARG A 134 0.26 -3.65 6.87
CA ARG A 134 1.50 -3.34 6.16
C ARG A 134 1.57 -4.14 4.86
N PRO A 135 0.91 -3.66 3.80
CA PRO A 135 0.98 -4.33 2.51
C PRO A 135 2.39 -4.26 1.91
N ALA A 136 2.71 -5.29 1.13
CA ALA A 136 3.83 -5.33 0.21
C ALA A 136 3.59 -4.40 -1.01
N MET A 137 4.24 -4.68 -2.13
CA MET A 137 4.10 -3.88 -3.35
C MET A 137 2.69 -4.02 -3.94
N LEU A 138 1.95 -2.91 -4.05
CA LEU A 138 0.56 -2.90 -4.52
C LEU A 138 0.44 -2.75 -6.04
N TYR A 139 -0.57 -3.39 -6.63
CA TYR A 139 -0.97 -3.21 -8.04
C TYR A 139 -2.48 -3.45 -8.26
N GLY A 140 -3.01 -3.07 -9.43
CA GLY A 140 -4.38 -3.38 -9.87
C GLY A 140 -5.09 -2.23 -10.59
N LEU A 141 -4.94 -0.99 -10.12
CA LEU A 141 -5.62 0.18 -10.71
C LEU A 141 -4.75 1.02 -11.64
N GLY A 142 -3.52 0.58 -11.91
CA GLY A 142 -2.65 1.22 -12.91
C GLY A 142 -2.10 2.60 -12.50
N ARG A 143 -2.23 3.04 -11.25
CA ARG A 143 -1.70 4.35 -10.80
C ARG A 143 -0.57 4.22 -9.77
N ASP A 144 -0.12 3.01 -9.45
CA ASP A 144 1.01 2.83 -8.54
C ASP A 144 2.34 3.29 -9.18
N GLN A 145 3.32 3.59 -8.33
CA GLN A 145 4.65 4.08 -8.73
C GLN A 145 5.68 2.96 -8.91
N THR A 146 5.24 1.70 -8.86
CA THR A 146 6.06 0.51 -8.98
C THR A 146 5.72 -0.24 -10.27
N ILE A 147 4.85 -1.24 -10.20
CA ILE A 147 4.40 -2.07 -11.31
C ILE A 147 3.77 -1.23 -12.41
N ALA A 148 2.80 -0.36 -12.12
CA ALA A 148 2.19 0.45 -13.17
C ALA A 148 3.15 1.49 -13.76
N HIS A 149 4.13 1.99 -12.99
CA HIS A 149 5.20 2.83 -13.53
C HIS A 149 6.07 2.06 -14.52
N SER A 150 6.51 0.85 -14.16
CA SER A 150 7.27 -0.03 -15.05
C SER A 150 6.50 -0.40 -16.31
N LEU A 151 5.19 -0.66 -16.19
CA LEU A 151 4.30 -0.97 -17.30
C LEU A 151 4.15 0.22 -18.25
N ARG A 152 3.89 1.43 -17.73
CA ARG A 152 3.84 2.67 -18.53
C ARG A 152 5.16 2.95 -19.24
N LEU A 153 6.28 2.72 -18.56
CA LEU A 153 7.61 2.94 -19.14
C LEU A 153 7.87 1.95 -20.29
N ALA A 154 7.53 0.68 -20.10
CA ALA A 154 7.64 -0.35 -21.13
C ALA A 154 6.73 -0.07 -22.34
N GLN A 155 5.49 0.37 -22.11
CA GLN A 155 4.56 0.79 -23.17
C GLN A 155 5.11 1.96 -23.98
N ARG A 156 5.66 2.97 -23.29
CA ARG A 156 6.21 4.18 -23.96
C ARG A 156 7.49 3.91 -24.73
N ARG A 157 8.39 3.07 -24.20
CA ARG A 157 9.70 2.82 -24.80
C ARG A 157 9.70 1.66 -25.80
N GLY A 158 8.78 0.72 -25.67
CA GLY A 158 8.78 -0.53 -26.44
C GLY A 158 9.87 -1.52 -26.00
N TRP A 159 10.60 -1.24 -24.91
CA TRP A 159 11.60 -2.14 -24.34
C TRP A 159 11.70 -1.99 -22.82
N MET A 160 12.08 -3.08 -22.14
CA MET A 160 12.31 -3.13 -20.71
C MET A 160 13.71 -3.69 -20.41
N ILE A 161 14.51 -2.93 -19.66
CA ILE A 161 15.79 -3.42 -19.14
C ILE A 161 15.54 -4.27 -17.90
N ILE A 162 16.15 -5.46 -17.87
CA ILE A 162 16.14 -6.36 -16.72
C ILE A 162 17.59 -6.61 -16.28
N PRO A 163 18.00 -6.10 -15.10
CA PRO A 163 19.30 -6.44 -14.52
C PRO A 163 19.38 -7.94 -14.20
N VAL A 164 20.50 -8.59 -14.53
CA VAL A 164 20.73 -10.01 -14.25
C VAL A 164 22.09 -10.20 -13.57
N PRO A 165 22.19 -10.90 -12.42
CA PRO A 165 21.06 -11.45 -11.66
C PRO A 165 20.35 -10.37 -10.83
N ALA A 166 19.02 -10.47 -10.74
CA ALA A 166 18.18 -9.70 -9.83
C ALA A 166 17.36 -10.66 -8.95
N PRO A 167 18.01 -11.29 -7.95
CA PRO A 167 17.43 -12.40 -7.19
C PRO A 167 16.41 -11.96 -6.14
N GLY A 168 16.38 -10.67 -5.77
CA GLY A 168 15.57 -10.18 -4.65
C GLY A 168 14.09 -10.47 -4.86
N ALA A 169 13.51 -11.23 -3.92
CA ALA A 169 12.14 -11.69 -3.98
C ALA A 169 11.13 -10.58 -3.66
N ARG A 170 9.99 -10.61 -4.32
CA ARG A 170 8.84 -9.71 -4.15
C ARG A 170 7.57 -10.53 -4.11
N GLN A 171 6.58 -10.02 -3.39
CA GLN A 171 5.26 -10.65 -3.30
C GLN A 171 4.19 -9.61 -3.64
N PRO A 172 3.96 -9.29 -4.93
CA PRO A 172 3.03 -8.24 -5.35
C PRO A 172 1.61 -8.53 -4.88
N LEU A 173 0.97 -7.57 -4.20
CA LEU A 173 -0.38 -7.68 -3.65
C LEU A 173 -1.39 -6.92 -4.51
N HIS A 174 -2.46 -7.59 -4.93
CA HIS A 174 -3.54 -6.95 -5.66
C HIS A 174 -4.41 -6.09 -4.72
N LEU A 175 -4.87 -4.94 -5.21
CA LEU A 175 -5.68 -4.01 -4.43
C LEU A 175 -7.02 -4.61 -3.96
N ASP A 176 -7.63 -5.50 -4.73
CA ASP A 176 -8.85 -6.19 -4.31
C ASP A 176 -8.63 -7.10 -3.10
N ASP A 177 -7.49 -7.80 -3.02
CA ASP A 177 -7.21 -8.68 -1.89
C ASP A 177 -6.94 -7.83 -0.63
N LEU A 178 -6.28 -6.68 -0.78
CA LEU A 178 -6.16 -5.70 0.31
C LEU A 178 -7.52 -5.13 0.73
N ALA A 179 -8.43 -4.87 -0.22
CA ALA A 179 -9.78 -4.44 0.07
C ALA A 179 -10.56 -5.50 0.85
N ASP A 180 -10.37 -6.78 0.54
CA ASP A 180 -10.98 -7.91 1.27
C ASP A 180 -10.44 -7.99 2.70
N ALA A 181 -9.13 -7.88 2.90
CA ALA A 181 -8.55 -7.79 4.24
C ALA A 181 -9.10 -6.61 5.05
N LEU A 182 -9.19 -5.43 4.44
CA LEU A 182 -9.75 -4.24 5.07
C LEU A 182 -11.22 -4.45 5.47
N LEU A 183 -12.01 -5.10 4.63
CA LEU A 183 -13.41 -5.38 4.90
C LEU A 183 -13.59 -6.40 6.04
N GLN A 184 -12.75 -7.44 6.09
CA GLN A 184 -12.71 -8.36 7.23
C GLN A 184 -12.35 -7.63 8.53
N CYS A 185 -11.36 -6.72 8.49
CA CYS A 185 -11.00 -5.90 9.65
C CYS A 185 -12.15 -4.98 10.09
N LEU A 186 -12.89 -4.39 9.14
CA LEU A 186 -14.08 -3.58 9.42
C LEU A 186 -15.17 -4.39 10.14
N ARG A 187 -15.32 -5.67 9.78
CA ARG A 187 -16.21 -6.64 10.42
C ARG A 187 -15.72 -7.12 11.80
N GLY A 188 -14.52 -6.73 12.20
CA GLY A 188 -13.96 -7.01 13.52
C GLY A 188 -12.86 -8.08 13.55
N ALA A 189 -12.47 -8.64 12.40
CA ALA A 189 -11.33 -9.54 12.33
C ALA A 189 -10.00 -8.82 12.68
N ALA A 190 -9.01 -9.58 13.15
CA ALA A 190 -7.66 -9.09 13.46
C ALA A 190 -7.60 -7.81 14.33
N CYS A 191 -8.57 -7.67 15.24
CA CYS A 191 -8.71 -6.49 16.08
C CYS A 191 -7.49 -6.33 16.99
N GLY A 192 -6.82 -5.17 16.95
CA GLY A 192 -5.61 -4.94 17.74
C GLY A 192 -4.30 -5.49 17.13
N ALA A 193 -4.37 -6.15 15.97
CA ALA A 193 -3.19 -6.79 15.35
C ALA A 193 -2.43 -5.86 14.39
N THR A 194 -1.13 -6.12 14.23
CA THR A 194 -0.34 -5.58 13.10
C THR A 194 -0.08 -6.73 12.12
N LEU A 195 -0.56 -6.58 10.90
CA LEU A 195 -0.52 -7.61 9.86
C LEU A 195 0.38 -7.18 8.71
N GLU A 196 1.16 -8.11 8.17
CA GLU A 196 1.93 -7.90 6.95
C GLU A 196 1.30 -8.73 5.82
N LEU A 197 1.10 -8.11 4.65
CA LEU A 197 0.29 -8.70 3.60
C LEU A 197 1.08 -8.75 2.29
N GLY A 198 1.28 -9.95 1.75
CA GLY A 198 1.80 -10.20 0.41
C GLY A 198 0.70 -10.73 -0.50
N GLY A 199 0.95 -10.73 -1.81
CA GLY A 199 0.08 -11.45 -2.75
C GLY A 199 0.31 -12.96 -2.77
N GLY A 200 -0.38 -13.67 -3.67
CA GLY A 200 -0.36 -15.14 -3.72
C GLY A 200 0.94 -15.75 -4.22
N GLU A 201 1.89 -14.95 -4.67
CA GLU A 201 3.09 -15.46 -5.35
C GLU A 201 4.36 -14.69 -4.98
N VAL A 202 5.41 -15.44 -4.66
CA VAL A 202 6.76 -14.94 -4.42
C VAL A 202 7.57 -15.01 -5.71
N LEU A 203 8.02 -13.87 -6.19
CA LEU A 203 8.72 -13.71 -7.46
C LEU A 203 10.09 -13.05 -7.27
N PRO A 204 11.18 -13.64 -7.80
CA PRO A 204 12.41 -12.90 -8.01
C PRO A 204 12.15 -11.66 -8.86
N MET A 205 12.83 -10.54 -8.57
CA MET A 205 12.68 -9.28 -9.29
C MET A 205 12.83 -9.45 -10.81
N GLN A 206 13.74 -10.32 -11.25
CA GLN A 206 13.89 -10.66 -12.66
C GLN A 206 12.60 -11.24 -13.28
N GLN A 207 11.93 -12.17 -12.59
CA GLN A 207 10.69 -12.78 -13.08
C GLN A 207 9.53 -11.78 -13.04
N LEU A 208 9.45 -10.96 -11.99
CA LEU A 208 8.47 -9.88 -11.88
C LEU A 208 8.54 -8.95 -13.10
N LEU A 209 9.74 -8.45 -13.42
CA LEU A 209 9.94 -7.57 -14.58
C LEU A 209 9.64 -8.28 -15.91
N GLN A 210 9.99 -9.56 -16.05
CA GLN A 210 9.66 -10.34 -17.24
C GLN A 210 8.14 -10.43 -17.46
N ARG A 211 7.38 -10.70 -16.39
CA ARG A 211 5.91 -10.76 -16.46
C ARG A 211 5.27 -9.41 -16.77
N ILE A 212 5.82 -8.33 -16.23
CA ILE A 212 5.35 -6.97 -16.58
C ILE A 212 5.63 -6.71 -18.07
N ALA A 213 6.81 -7.07 -18.59
CA ALA A 213 7.12 -6.90 -20.00
C ALA A 213 6.21 -7.75 -20.92
N SER A 214 5.88 -8.99 -20.53
CA SER A 214 4.98 -9.84 -21.32
C SER A 214 3.55 -9.33 -21.37
N ALA A 215 3.10 -8.54 -20.39
CA ALA A 215 1.80 -7.88 -20.43
C ALA A 215 1.75 -6.68 -21.40
N VAL A 216 2.89 -6.25 -21.95
CA VAL A 216 2.96 -5.13 -22.90
C VAL A 216 3.18 -5.67 -24.32
N PRO A 217 2.23 -5.47 -25.24
CA PRO A 217 2.38 -5.90 -26.63
C PRO A 217 3.65 -5.32 -27.25
N ARG A 218 4.42 -6.19 -27.94
CA ARG A 218 5.66 -5.82 -28.67
C ARG A 218 6.79 -5.25 -27.78
N CYS A 219 6.73 -5.41 -26.46
CA CYS A 219 7.82 -4.99 -25.58
C CYS A 219 9.04 -5.92 -25.73
N ARG A 220 10.20 -5.35 -26.07
CA ARG A 220 11.47 -6.10 -26.16
C ARG A 220 12.15 -6.15 -24.79
N VAL A 221 12.50 -7.34 -24.33
CA VAL A 221 13.25 -7.51 -23.08
C VAL A 221 14.75 -7.42 -23.35
N VAL A 222 15.42 -6.46 -22.71
CA VAL A 222 16.88 -6.30 -22.77
C VAL A 222 17.47 -6.74 -21.45
N ARG A 223 18.13 -7.89 -21.43
CA ARG A 223 18.83 -8.40 -20.23
C ARG A 223 20.21 -7.76 -20.16
N VAL A 224 20.50 -7.10 -19.05
CA VAL A 224 21.78 -6.40 -18.84
C VAL A 224 22.45 -7.00 -17.61
N PRO A 225 23.76 -7.35 -17.66
CA PRO A 225 24.48 -7.74 -16.46
C PRO A 225 24.33 -6.69 -15.35
N ALA A 226 24.10 -7.09 -14.11
CA ALA A 226 23.87 -6.14 -13.01
C ALA A 226 25.14 -5.39 -12.62
N TRP A 227 26.32 -5.96 -12.88
CA TRP A 227 27.61 -5.43 -12.44
C TRP A 227 27.97 -4.07 -13.08
N PRO A 228 27.84 -3.82 -14.40
CA PRO A 228 28.17 -2.52 -15.00
C PRO A 228 27.19 -1.45 -14.55
N LEU A 229 25.91 -1.79 -14.41
CA LEU A 229 24.89 -0.87 -13.89
C LEU A 229 25.23 -0.40 -12.47
N ARG A 230 25.75 -1.30 -11.64
CA ARG A 230 26.23 -0.97 -10.29
C ARG A 230 27.46 -0.06 -10.33
N GLN A 231 28.44 -0.36 -11.17
CA GLN A 231 29.63 0.50 -11.32
C GLN A 231 29.21 1.91 -11.77
N LEU A 232 28.30 2.00 -12.74
CA LEU A 232 27.77 3.27 -13.23
C LEU A 232 27.07 4.04 -12.10
N ALA A 233 26.22 3.37 -11.32
CA ALA A 233 25.50 3.97 -10.20
C ALA A 233 26.45 4.48 -9.10
N MET A 234 27.52 3.74 -8.79
CA MET A 234 28.54 4.17 -7.82
C MET A 234 29.37 5.35 -8.34
N LEU A 235 29.71 5.36 -9.64
CA LEU A 235 30.42 6.47 -10.28
C LEU A 235 29.57 7.73 -10.32
N SER A 236 28.28 7.63 -10.66
CA SER A 236 27.38 8.78 -10.65
C SER A 236 27.19 9.38 -9.26
N ALA A 237 27.13 8.54 -8.23
CA ALA A 237 27.07 9.00 -6.84
C ALA A 237 28.35 9.76 -6.42
N ARG A 238 29.53 9.34 -6.91
CA ARG A 238 30.80 10.06 -6.67
C ARG A 238 30.89 11.40 -7.40
N LEU A 239 30.19 11.53 -8.53
CA LEU A 239 30.17 12.75 -9.35
C LEU A 239 29.05 13.72 -8.94
N SER A 240 28.35 13.48 -7.84
CA SER A 240 27.17 14.25 -7.39
C SER A 240 26.08 14.40 -8.46
N VAL A 241 26.05 13.49 -9.44
CA VAL A 241 24.97 13.39 -10.42
C VAL A 241 23.86 12.58 -9.78
N SER A 242 22.65 13.15 -9.68
CA SER A 242 21.51 12.51 -9.03
C SER A 242 21.16 11.18 -9.68
N ALA A 243 21.65 10.08 -9.09
CA ALA A 243 21.44 8.70 -9.50
C ALA A 243 20.96 7.82 -8.34
N ASP A 244 20.61 8.44 -7.21
CA ASP A 244 20.15 7.77 -5.99
C ASP A 244 19.00 6.81 -6.26
N GLY A 245 18.11 7.15 -7.20
CA GLY A 245 17.00 6.30 -7.62
C GLY A 245 17.45 5.00 -8.27
N LEU A 246 18.47 5.04 -9.15
CA LEU A 246 19.01 3.86 -9.83
C LEU A 246 19.82 3.00 -8.86
N ALA A 247 20.66 3.62 -8.04
CA ALA A 247 21.43 2.93 -7.01
C ALA A 247 20.52 2.20 -6.02
N ALA A 248 19.48 2.89 -5.51
CA ALA A 248 18.50 2.28 -4.62
C ALA A 248 17.71 1.16 -5.30
N ALA A 249 17.32 1.33 -6.58
CA ALA A 249 16.63 0.28 -7.33
C ALA A 249 17.49 -0.98 -7.52
N LEU A 250 18.78 -0.83 -7.83
CA LEU A 250 19.73 -1.94 -7.96
C LEU A 250 20.04 -2.62 -6.62
N ALA A 251 20.13 -1.85 -5.53
CA ALA A 251 20.28 -2.43 -4.20
C ALA A 251 19.04 -3.27 -3.84
N ARG A 252 17.84 -2.72 -4.06
CA ARG A 252 16.57 -3.40 -3.81
C ARG A 252 16.40 -4.66 -4.65
N SER A 253 16.86 -4.68 -5.90
CA SER A 253 16.67 -5.84 -6.80
C SER A 253 17.40 -7.10 -6.34
N ARG A 254 18.27 -7.01 -5.33
CA ARG A 254 18.99 -8.14 -4.73
C ARG A 254 18.54 -8.50 -3.32
N GLN A 255 17.69 -7.68 -2.71
CA GLN A 255 17.19 -7.88 -1.36
C GLN A 255 15.78 -8.46 -1.43
N ASP A 256 15.53 -9.50 -0.64
CA ASP A 256 14.19 -10.02 -0.44
C ASP A 256 13.36 -9.01 0.35
N GLN A 257 12.11 -8.82 -0.08
CA GLN A 257 11.16 -7.92 0.57
C GLN A 257 9.85 -8.67 0.74
N LEU A 258 9.91 -9.69 1.60
CA LEU A 258 8.79 -10.58 1.87
C LEU A 258 8.14 -10.20 3.20
N PRO A 259 6.80 -10.13 3.26
CA PRO A 259 6.06 -9.96 4.51
C PRO A 259 6.14 -11.23 5.37
N ASP A 260 6.07 -11.06 6.68
CA ASP A 260 5.73 -12.16 7.59
C ASP A 260 4.21 -12.32 7.66
N GLU A 261 3.68 -13.26 6.88
CA GLU A 261 2.23 -13.47 6.74
C GLU A 261 1.64 -14.41 7.80
N THR A 262 2.42 -14.85 8.80
CA THR A 262 1.99 -15.88 9.78
C THR A 262 0.71 -15.45 10.52
N LEU A 263 0.70 -14.22 11.05
CA LEU A 263 -0.48 -13.66 11.71
C LEU A 263 -1.62 -13.38 10.74
N THR A 264 -1.31 -12.88 9.54
CA THR A 264 -2.31 -12.55 8.51
C THR A 264 -3.08 -13.80 8.08
N ARG A 265 -2.37 -14.91 7.84
CA ARG A 265 -2.97 -16.21 7.50
C ARG A 265 -3.86 -16.74 8.61
N THR A 266 -3.40 -16.61 9.85
CA THR A 266 -4.14 -17.09 11.02
C THR A 266 -5.41 -16.28 11.29
N LEU A 267 -5.35 -14.95 11.13
CA LEU A 267 -6.43 -14.05 11.57
C LEU A 267 -7.43 -13.68 10.46
N LEU A 268 -7.06 -13.80 9.18
CA LEU A 268 -7.88 -13.39 8.04
C LEU A 268 -8.17 -14.50 7.03
N ASP A 269 -7.77 -15.76 7.30
CA ASP A 269 -7.81 -16.87 6.34
C ASP A 269 -7.22 -16.46 4.98
N TRP A 270 -5.96 -16.00 5.02
CA TRP A 270 -5.36 -15.23 3.93
C TRP A 270 -4.97 -16.09 2.71
N HIS A 271 -5.76 -15.97 1.64
CA HIS A 271 -5.53 -16.62 0.33
C HIS A 271 -5.56 -15.59 -0.83
N PRO A 272 -4.52 -14.75 -0.96
CA PRO A 272 -4.44 -13.73 -2.01
C PRO A 272 -4.21 -14.34 -3.40
N ARG A 273 -4.57 -13.60 -4.44
CA ARG A 273 -4.43 -14.05 -5.84
C ARG A 273 -2.98 -14.05 -6.31
N ALA A 274 -2.68 -14.89 -7.29
CA ALA A 274 -1.38 -14.91 -7.96
C ALA A 274 -1.13 -13.60 -8.75
N PHE A 275 0.14 -13.34 -9.09
CA PHE A 275 0.50 -12.08 -9.71
C PHE A 275 0.16 -12.02 -11.21
N GLU A 276 -0.73 -11.09 -11.58
CA GLU A 276 -1.19 -10.86 -12.95
C GLU A 276 -1.08 -9.36 -13.35
N PRO A 277 0.01 -8.95 -14.02
CA PRO A 277 0.30 -7.54 -14.29
C PRO A 277 -0.64 -6.84 -15.30
N GLY A 278 -1.44 -7.61 -16.05
CA GLY A 278 -2.38 -7.10 -17.05
C GLY A 278 -3.70 -6.59 -16.46
N GLY A 279 -3.92 -6.76 -15.15
CA GLY A 279 -5.24 -6.63 -14.55
C GLY A 279 -6.10 -7.79 -15.03
N GLY A 280 -6.14 -8.87 -14.25
CA GLY A 280 -7.07 -9.98 -14.49
C GLY A 280 -8.49 -9.44 -14.42
N ALA A 281 -9.06 -9.06 -15.57
CA ALA A 281 -10.49 -9.20 -15.77
C ALA A 281 -10.73 -10.70 -15.92
N THR A 282 -10.85 -11.41 -14.80
CA THR A 282 -11.68 -12.61 -14.79
C THR A 282 -13.11 -12.13 -14.98
N ALA A 283 -13.55 -12.08 -16.24
CA ALA A 283 -14.92 -12.35 -16.60
C ALA A 283 -14.95 -13.77 -17.17
#